data_AF-A0A081AU63-F1
#
_entry.id   AF-A0A081AU63-F1
#
_cell.length_a   1.000
_cell.length_b   1.000
_cell.length_c   1.000
_cell.angle_alpha   90.00
_cell.angle_beta   90.00
_cell.angle_gamma   90.00
#
_symmetry.space_group_name_H-M   'P 1'
#
loop_
_entity.id
_entity.type
_entity.pdbx_description
1 polymer ?
#
loop_
_entity_poly.entity_id
_entity_poly.type
_entity_poly.pdbx_seq_one_letter_code
_entity_poly.pdbx_strand_id
1 'polypeptide(L)'
;MQELGYKFRVSKRKGKKYDALLSDGRIVSFGAIKSNAMHDHIDSFRNQQYSRLIAGFDGFDFVGELTRIEKMIESQQERIQEAQNQLNLINREFLPGDIESVYRDRALTAMNDSSDKIDRLEILKGELKRLQLL
;
A
#
# COMPACT_ATOMS: atom_id res chain seq x y z
N MET A 1 -10.42 -1.44 -19.69
CA MET A 1 -10.71 -0.70 -18.45
C MET A 1 -11.52 -1.62 -17.54
N GLN A 2 -11.01 -1.96 -16.35
CA GLN A 2 -11.81 -2.65 -15.34
C GLN A 2 -12.76 -1.64 -14.69
N GLU A 3 -14.07 -1.88 -14.81
CA GLU A 3 -15.08 -1.09 -14.11
C GLU A 3 -14.93 -1.30 -12.60
N LEU A 4 -14.56 -0.23 -11.88
CA LEU A 4 -14.74 -0.19 -10.43
C LEU A 4 -16.25 -0.18 -10.18
N GLY A 5 -16.81 -1.37 -9.95
CA GLY A 5 -18.25 -1.60 -9.78
C GLY A 5 -18.77 -0.98 -8.48
N TYR A 6 -19.14 0.30 -8.52
CA TYR A 6 -19.92 0.93 -7.48
C TYR A 6 -21.37 0.44 -7.57
N LYS A 7 -21.79 -0.43 -6.64
CA LYS A 7 -23.19 -0.90 -6.53
C LYS A 7 -24.03 0.16 -5.80
N PHE A 8 -24.65 1.05 -6.56
CA PHE A 8 -25.61 2.02 -6.02
C PHE A 8 -26.97 1.35 -5.77
N ARG A 9 -27.40 1.25 -4.50
CA ARG A 9 -28.74 0.78 -4.14
C ARG A 9 -29.62 1.99 -3.83
N VAL A 10 -30.51 2.35 -4.75
CA VAL A 10 -31.41 3.49 -4.60
C VAL A 10 -32.66 3.06 -3.84
N SER A 11 -32.85 3.54 -2.61
CA SER A 11 -34.07 3.33 -1.82
C SER A 11 -34.93 4.60 -1.85
N LYS A 12 -36.15 4.51 -2.41
CA LYS A 12 -37.14 5.60 -2.35
C LYS A 12 -37.82 5.61 -0.98
N ARG A 13 -37.46 6.53 -0.08
CA ARG A 13 -38.34 6.88 1.05
C ARG A 13 -39.31 7.97 0.62
N LYS A 14 -40.58 7.87 1.08
CA LYS A 14 -41.61 8.90 0.87
C LYS A 14 -41.09 10.24 1.39
N GLY A 15 -40.67 11.11 0.47
CA GLY A 15 -40.13 12.44 0.75
C GLY A 15 -38.77 12.69 0.08
N LYS A 16 -38.78 12.99 -1.23
CA LYS A 16 -37.80 13.80 -2.01
C LYS A 16 -36.30 13.78 -1.59
N LYS A 17 -35.76 12.68 -1.09
CA LYS A 17 -34.32 12.51 -0.79
C LYS A 17 -33.86 11.16 -1.34
N TYR A 18 -32.72 11.17 -2.01
CA TYR A 18 -32.07 9.99 -2.58
C TYR A 18 -30.83 9.68 -1.76
N ASP A 19 -30.75 8.50 -1.16
CA ASP A 19 -29.58 8.08 -0.40
C ASP A 19 -28.71 7.15 -1.27
N ALA A 20 -27.41 7.45 -1.37
CA ALA A 20 -26.42 6.56 -1.96
C ALA A 20 -25.55 5.95 -0.86
N LEU A 21 -25.47 4.62 -0.83
CA LEU A 21 -24.55 3.89 0.03
C LEU A 21 -23.23 3.68 -0.72
N LEU A 22 -22.15 4.21 -0.18
CA LEU A 22 -20.80 4.00 -0.69
C LEU A 22 -20.24 2.65 -0.23
N SER A 23 -19.24 2.13 -0.94
CA SER A 23 -18.59 0.85 -0.65
C SER A 23 -17.87 0.81 0.70
N ASP A 24 -17.61 1.96 1.31
CA ASP A 24 -17.04 2.12 2.65
C ASP A 24 -18.11 2.25 3.75
N GLY A 25 -19.39 2.06 3.41
CA GLY A 25 -20.50 2.09 4.36
C GLY A 25 -21.05 3.49 4.66
N ARG A 26 -20.49 4.56 4.08
CA ARG A 26 -21.03 5.92 4.25
C ARG A 26 -22.30 6.13 3.42
N ILE A 27 -23.26 6.86 4.00
CA ILE A 27 -24.51 7.25 3.34
C ILE A 27 -24.40 8.72 2.93
N VAL A 28 -24.61 9.00 1.64
CA VAL A 28 -24.71 10.35 1.09
C VAL A 28 -26.15 10.61 0.67
N SER A 29 -26.80 11.58 1.31
CA SER A 29 -28.17 11.98 1.01
C SER A 29 -28.21 13.17 0.05
N PHE A 30 -28.80 13.00 -1.11
CA PHE A 30 -29.03 14.04 -2.10
C PHE A 30 -30.47 14.55 -2.01
N GLY A 31 -30.66 15.88 -2.13
CA GLY A 31 -31.99 16.46 -2.37
C GLY A 31 -32.58 16.00 -3.70
N ALA A 32 -33.88 16.18 -3.92
CA ALA A 32 -34.53 15.81 -5.18
C ALA A 32 -33.97 16.61 -6.37
N ILE A 33 -33.08 15.98 -7.13
CA ILE A 33 -32.48 16.52 -8.35
C ILE A 33 -33.09 15.73 -9.53
N LYS A 34 -33.50 16.41 -10.61
CA LYS A 34 -34.00 15.76 -11.84
C LYS A 34 -32.91 14.79 -12.37
N SER A 35 -33.27 13.63 -12.92
CA SER A 35 -32.30 12.56 -13.22
C SER A 35 -31.12 12.98 -14.09
N ASN A 36 -31.31 13.94 -15.01
CA ASN A 36 -30.23 14.46 -15.87
C ASN A 36 -29.26 15.35 -15.06
N ALA A 37 -29.78 16.24 -14.22
CA ALA A 37 -28.96 17.06 -13.32
C ALA A 37 -28.24 16.22 -12.24
N MET A 38 -28.75 15.02 -11.93
CA MET A 38 -28.05 14.08 -11.03
C MET A 38 -26.87 13.41 -11.73
N HIS A 39 -26.97 13.10 -13.03
CA HIS A 39 -25.83 12.62 -13.81
C HIS A 39 -24.75 13.70 -13.90
N ASP A 40 -25.12 14.94 -14.25
CA ASP A 40 -24.18 16.07 -14.33
C ASP A 40 -23.47 16.33 -12.99
N HIS A 41 -24.19 16.18 -11.87
CA HIS A 41 -23.63 16.34 -10.53
C HIS A 41 -22.66 15.21 -10.16
N ILE A 42 -22.99 13.97 -10.52
CA ILE A 42 -22.11 12.82 -10.30
C ILE A 42 -20.83 12.94 -11.14
N ASP A 43 -20.95 13.35 -12.41
CA ASP A 43 -19.80 13.54 -13.30
C ASP A 43 -18.91 14.69 -12.84
N SER A 44 -19.50 15.80 -12.39
CA SER A 44 -18.78 16.92 -11.78
C SER A 44 -18.05 16.50 -10.50
N PHE A 45 -18.72 15.75 -9.62
CA PHE A 45 -18.10 15.24 -8.39
C PHE A 45 -16.95 14.29 -8.70
N ARG A 46 -17.11 13.35 -9.66
CA ARG A 46 -16.04 12.46 -10.13
C ARG A 46 -14.86 13.25 -10.66
N ASN A 47 -15.11 14.22 -11.55
CA ASN A 47 -14.05 15.05 -12.13
C ASN A 47 -13.31 15.86 -11.05
N GLN A 48 -14.01 16.36 -10.03
CA GLN A 48 -13.37 17.04 -8.91
C GLN A 48 -12.48 16.10 -8.08
N GLN A 49 -12.94 14.88 -7.80
CA GLN A 49 -12.13 13.89 -7.09
C GLN A 49 -10.91 13.46 -7.92
N TYR A 50 -11.09 13.19 -9.22
CA TYR A 50 -9.97 12.87 -10.12
C TYR A 50 -8.97 14.01 -10.23
N SER A 51 -9.44 15.26 -10.36
CA SER A 51 -8.54 16.43 -10.42
C SER A 51 -7.75 16.60 -9.11
N ARG A 52 -8.37 16.37 -7.95
CA ARG A 52 -7.67 16.37 -6.66
C ARG A 52 -6.64 15.24 -6.55
N LEU A 53 -6.97 14.07 -7.07
CA LEU A 53 -6.06 12.91 -7.09
C LEU A 53 -4.84 13.21 -7.96
N ILE A 54 -5.07 13.69 -9.19
CA ILE A 54 -4.02 14.06 -10.15
C ILE A 54 -3.15 15.20 -9.61
N ALA A 55 -3.75 16.24 -9.03
CA ALA A 55 -3.00 17.31 -8.38
C ALA A 55 -2.16 16.83 -7.19
N GLY A 56 -2.58 15.76 -6.51
CA GLY A 56 -1.79 15.10 -5.47
C GLY A 56 -0.56 14.35 -5.99
N PHE A 57 -0.51 14.04 -7.29
CA PHE A 57 0.63 13.42 -7.97
C PHE A 57 1.43 14.40 -8.84
N ASP A 58 0.93 15.60 -9.05
CA ASP A 58 1.62 16.62 -9.84
C ASP A 58 2.91 17.05 -9.12
N GLY A 59 4.06 16.74 -9.75
CA GLY A 59 5.38 16.92 -9.16
C GLY A 59 5.87 15.80 -8.23
N PHE A 60 5.17 14.67 -8.12
CA PHE A 60 5.67 13.52 -7.36
C PHE A 60 6.85 12.85 -8.07
N ASP A 61 7.99 12.76 -7.38
CA ASP A 61 9.21 12.15 -7.92
C ASP A 61 9.19 10.62 -7.79
N PHE A 62 8.47 9.97 -8.70
CA PHE A 62 8.39 8.51 -8.76
C PHE A 62 9.77 7.85 -8.91
N VAL A 63 10.67 8.45 -9.71
CA VAL A 63 12.00 7.88 -9.97
C VAL A 63 12.86 7.95 -8.73
N GLY A 64 12.85 9.09 -8.02
CA GLY A 64 13.56 9.26 -6.75
C GLY A 64 13.06 8.32 -5.65
N GLU A 65 11.74 8.18 -5.50
CA GLU A 65 11.18 7.27 -4.48
C GLU A 65 11.43 5.78 -4.83
N LEU A 66 11.38 5.37 -6.10
CA LEU A 66 11.80 4.03 -6.50
C LEU A 66 13.28 3.77 -6.17
N THR A 67 14.15 4.71 -6.51
CA THR A 67 15.59 4.61 -6.24
C THR A 67 15.86 4.49 -4.73
N ARG A 68 15.11 5.24 -3.92
CA ARG A 68 15.20 5.18 -2.46
C ARG A 68 14.79 3.82 -1.92
N ILE A 69 13.66 3.27 -2.39
CA ILE A 69 13.18 1.95 -1.99
C ILE A 69 14.19 0.85 -2.36
N GLU A 70 14.78 0.93 -3.55
CA GLU A 70 15.82 -0.02 -4.01
C GLU A 70 17.04 0.00 -3.09
N LYS A 71 17.55 1.18 -2.73
CA LYS A 71 18.65 1.31 -1.74
C LYS A 71 18.29 0.76 -0.36
N MET A 72 17.03 0.90 0.08
CA MET A 72 16.58 0.34 1.35
C MET A 72 16.58 -1.19 1.33
N ILE A 73 16.20 -1.80 0.19
CA ILE A 73 16.23 -3.25 -0.03
C ILE A 73 17.69 -3.74 0.00
N GLU A 74 18.58 -3.10 -0.75
CA GLU A 74 20.03 -3.41 -0.76
C GLU A 74 20.60 -3.38 0.66
N SER A 75 20.29 -2.33 1.43
CA SER A 75 20.71 -2.22 2.82
C SER A 75 20.17 -3.35 3.71
N GLN A 76 18.93 -3.83 3.50
CA GLN A 76 18.45 -5.00 4.25
C GLN A 76 19.12 -6.30 3.81
N GLN A 77 19.48 -6.45 2.52
CA GLN A 77 20.21 -7.61 2.02
C GLN A 77 21.62 -7.68 2.61
N GLU A 78 22.33 -6.54 2.73
CA GLU A 78 23.62 -6.46 3.41
C GLU A 78 23.52 -6.93 4.87
N ARG A 79 22.49 -6.50 5.60
CA ARG A 79 22.25 -6.94 6.99
C ARG A 79 21.99 -8.45 7.10
N ILE A 80 21.28 -9.04 6.13
CA ILE A 80 21.07 -10.49 6.09
C ILE A 80 22.41 -11.20 5.85
N GLN A 81 23.23 -10.68 4.94
CA GLN A 81 24.55 -11.24 4.64
C GLN A 81 25.48 -11.18 5.87
N GLU A 82 25.48 -10.06 6.59
CA GLU A 82 26.23 -9.91 7.84
C GLU A 82 25.77 -10.90 8.92
N ALA A 83 24.45 -11.04 9.11
CA ALA A 83 23.89 -11.99 10.07
C ALA A 83 24.19 -13.46 9.68
N GLN A 84 24.19 -13.78 8.39
CA GLN A 84 24.64 -15.09 7.88
C GLN A 84 26.13 -15.33 8.16
N ASN A 85 26.98 -14.32 7.95
CA ASN A 85 28.41 -14.43 8.25
C ASN A 85 28.64 -14.67 9.75
N GLN A 86 27.91 -13.96 10.62
CA GLN A 86 27.94 -14.19 12.06
C GLN A 86 27.48 -15.60 12.43
N LEU A 87 26.38 -16.06 11.84
CA LEU A 87 25.87 -17.42 12.07
C LEU A 87 26.89 -18.49 11.66
N ASN A 88 27.59 -18.31 10.53
CA ASN A 88 28.63 -19.23 10.07
C ASN A 88 29.85 -19.25 10.98
N LEU A 89 30.26 -18.09 11.51
CA LEU A 89 31.35 -17.98 12.50
C LEU A 89 30.98 -18.73 13.79
N ILE A 90 29.78 -18.46 14.31
CA ILE A 90 29.22 -19.11 15.50
C ILE A 90 29.28 -20.63 15.34
N ASN A 91 28.68 -21.16 14.26
CA ASN A 91 28.64 -22.59 13.98
C ASN A 91 30.01 -23.26 13.80
N ARG A 92 31.08 -22.48 13.56
CA ARG A 92 32.44 -22.98 13.37
C ARG A 92 33.25 -22.96 14.66
N GLU A 93 33.05 -21.95 15.51
CA GLU A 93 33.89 -21.68 16.68
C GLU A 93 33.36 -22.32 17.97
N PHE A 94 32.09 -22.75 17.99
CA PHE A 94 31.44 -23.24 19.21
C PHE A 94 30.80 -24.62 18.99
N LEU A 95 30.64 -25.38 20.08
CA LEU A 95 30.02 -26.71 20.06
C LEU A 95 28.54 -26.61 20.42
N PRO A 96 27.66 -27.46 19.84
CA PRO A 96 26.24 -27.46 20.15
C PRO A 96 25.98 -27.61 21.66
N GLY A 97 25.48 -26.56 22.32
CA GLY A 97 25.11 -26.58 23.74
C GLY A 97 25.68 -25.44 24.59
N ASP A 98 26.64 -24.66 24.07
CA ASP A 98 27.16 -23.48 24.76
C ASP A 98 26.22 -22.26 24.63
N ILE A 99 26.55 -21.13 25.29
CA ILE A 99 25.84 -19.82 25.28
C ILE A 99 25.50 -19.31 23.85
N GLU A 100 26.13 -19.93 22.86
CA GLU A 100 25.90 -19.93 21.42
C GLU A 100 24.43 -19.88 20.96
N SER A 101 23.51 -20.55 21.66
CA SER A 101 22.07 -20.53 21.32
C SER A 101 21.52 -19.10 21.23
N VAL A 102 21.87 -18.22 22.16
CA VAL A 102 21.35 -16.84 22.19
C VAL A 102 21.89 -16.01 21.02
N TYR A 103 23.15 -16.22 20.63
CA TYR A 103 23.76 -15.50 19.52
C TYR A 103 23.24 -15.99 18.17
N ARG A 104 23.07 -17.32 18.01
CA ARG A 104 22.43 -17.92 16.85
C ARG A 104 20.99 -17.44 16.69
N ASP A 105 20.21 -17.47 17.77
CA ASP A 105 18.81 -17.02 17.77
C ASP A 105 18.71 -15.54 17.37
N ARG A 106 19.60 -14.69 17.92
CA ARG A 106 19.65 -13.27 17.58
C ARG A 106 19.99 -13.03 16.10
N ALA A 107 20.94 -13.78 15.54
CA ALA A 107 21.27 -13.68 14.12
C ALA A 107 20.09 -14.11 13.23
N LEU A 108 19.40 -15.20 13.59
CA LEU A 108 18.21 -15.67 12.88
C LEU A 108 17.05 -14.67 12.98
N THR A 109 16.80 -14.09 14.15
CA THR A 109 15.79 -13.03 14.30
C THR A 109 16.12 -11.83 13.42
N ALA A 110 17.38 -11.37 13.40
CA ALA A 110 17.78 -10.24 12.56
C ALA A 110 17.60 -10.51 11.06
N MET A 111 17.85 -11.75 10.62
CA MET A 111 17.61 -12.17 9.24
C MET A 111 16.12 -12.16 8.91
N ASN A 112 15.28 -12.75 9.77
CA ASN A 112 13.83 -12.78 9.57
C ASN A 112 13.23 -11.37 9.54
N ASP A 113 13.61 -10.50 10.49
CA ASP A 113 13.16 -9.11 10.53
C ASP A 113 13.55 -8.32 9.27
N SER A 114 14.73 -8.63 8.71
CA SER A 114 15.22 -7.98 7.49
C SER A 114 14.49 -8.53 6.26
N SER A 115 14.20 -9.84 6.22
CA SER A 115 13.40 -10.47 5.16
C SER A 115 11.99 -9.89 5.10
N ASP A 116 11.30 -9.79 6.24
CA ASP A 116 9.96 -9.21 6.34
C ASP A 116 9.92 -7.75 5.85
N LYS A 117 11.01 -6.99 6.09
CA LYS A 117 11.13 -5.62 5.59
C LYS A 117 11.34 -5.57 4.08
N ILE A 118 12.15 -6.47 3.51
CA ILE A 118 12.33 -6.58 2.06
C ILE A 118 10.99 -6.87 1.38
N ASP A 119 10.22 -7.83 1.89
CA ASP A 119 8.93 -8.19 1.30
C ASP A 119 7.97 -6.98 1.25
N ARG A 120 7.91 -6.20 2.33
CA ARG A 120 7.09 -4.97 2.38
C ARG A 120 7.59 -3.91 1.39
N LEU A 121 8.91 -3.74 1.27
CA LEU A 121 9.50 -2.78 0.33
C LEU A 121 9.27 -3.20 -1.13
N GLU A 122 9.32 -4.50 -1.44
CA GLU A 122 9.02 -5.02 -2.77
C GLU A 122 7.55 -4.80 -3.16
N ILE A 123 6.62 -4.97 -2.22
CA ILE A 123 5.20 -4.62 -2.42
C ILE A 123 5.07 -3.13 -2.74
N LEU A 124 5.66 -2.26 -1.91
CA LEU A 124 5.60 -0.81 -2.10
C LEU A 124 6.23 -0.39 -3.44
N LYS A 125 7.38 -0.99 -3.81
CA LYS A 125 8.04 -0.78 -5.11
C LYS A 125 7.08 -1.15 -6.26
N GLY A 126 6.38 -2.27 -6.14
CA GLY A 126 5.39 -2.72 -7.12
C GLY A 126 4.21 -1.77 -7.26
N GLU A 127 3.67 -1.27 -6.15
CA GLU A 127 2.58 -0.28 -6.14
C GLU A 127 3.02 1.05 -6.77
N LEU A 128 4.21 1.53 -6.44
CA LEU A 128 4.74 2.80 -6.95
C LEU A 128 4.99 2.72 -8.47
N LYS A 129 5.48 1.58 -8.97
CA LYS A 129 5.60 1.32 -10.42
C LYS A 129 4.25 1.32 -11.13
N ARG A 130 3.20 0.79 -10.49
CA ARG A 130 1.83 0.82 -11.06
C ARG A 130 1.29 2.24 -11.13
N LEU A 131 1.53 3.04 -10.08
CA LEU A 131 1.12 4.45 -10.05
C LEU A 131 1.86 5.31 -11.08
N GLN A 132 3.13 5.01 -11.37
CA GLN A 132 3.89 5.70 -12.43
C GLN A 132 3.32 5.48 -13.85
N LEU A 133 2.61 4.36 -14.07
CA LEU A 133 2.04 3.99 -15.37
C LEU A 133 0.62 4.54 -15.61
N LEU A 134 0.03 5.20 -14.61
CA LEU A 134 -1.31 5.80 -14.66
C LEU A 134 -1.25 7.28 -15.03
#